data_AF-A0A933XYZ8-F1
#
_entry.id   AF-A0A933XYZ8-F1
#
_cell.length_a   1.000
_cell.length_b   1.000
_cell.length_c   1.000
_cell.angle_alpha   90.00
_cell.angle_beta   90.00
_cell.angle_gamma   90.00
#
_symmetry.space_group_name_H-M   'P 1'
#
loop_
_entity.id
_entity.type
_entity.pdbx_description
1 polymer ?
#
loop_
_entity_poly.entity_id
_entity_poly.type
_entity_poly.pdbx_seq_one_letter_code
_entity_poly.pdbx_strand_id
1 'polypeptide(L)'
;MERRLGTSLLAIASLATAATAQTVLVQLHGQQPGSGLGASIAALSDLDGDGVPELALGTRGEAVHVVSGANGALRYSAGAGVHYTFGERVRAVGDCDGDSACDFIVPTWEENSYDGAARVYSGASGALLYTYFGSTGARLGRDADGVGDVDGDGLSDFIIGADGEQNSGVARVYSGATGAVIHMISAAVYGGLDLGAGVGGVGDVDGDAVPDFAVGVPAGAGPGGTVFVFSGASAALLLTINEPSLSLWTYGRTIASPGDVDGDGASDIAIGDSHTAGYSGSVLVYSGATGGMLYRLFGDGCVGDGTSGFDPAFGTELSAVGDIDLDGVGDLGVGGTNEARVFSGASGALLRVFHEPQYAAPFGSAGLCAVPDLDGDGVRELVIGWMWAPGDPLHHQYNGRVTWYADDAYMPAGTLLALGDGSGAPCPCGNVGQSGGGCANSTGFGGELRAFGSTSVAQDTLYLDVAKLPANANALLYCGTLAVNGGLGTPFGAGLRGAGGATKRFHAWKACGDGRFVCGPGLQTMGGWLAGESRVFQVWYRNLGGPCGSSFNFTNAVQTNFLP
;
A
#
# COMPACT_ATOMS: atom_id res chain seq x y z
N MET A 1 42.98 55.20 7.90
CA MET A 1 42.59 53.91 8.50
C MET A 1 41.77 53.19 7.45
N GLU A 2 42.31 52.12 6.89
CA GLU A 2 41.78 51.41 5.72
C GLU A 2 40.41 50.81 5.98
N ARG A 3 39.53 50.78 4.97
CA ARG A 3 38.83 49.55 4.55
C ARG A 3 38.19 49.70 3.16
N ARG A 4 38.40 48.64 2.37
CA ARG A 4 38.18 48.48 0.93
C ARG A 4 36.71 48.23 0.57
N LEU A 5 36.39 48.54 -0.69
CA LEU A 5 35.19 48.12 -1.42
C LEU A 5 35.00 46.60 -1.46
N GLY A 6 33.73 46.17 -1.54
CA GLY A 6 33.33 44.80 -1.89
C GLY A 6 31.87 44.75 -2.34
N THR A 7 31.68 44.56 -3.64
CA THR A 7 30.44 44.35 -4.40
C THR A 7 29.58 43.21 -3.85
N SER A 8 28.29 43.47 -3.60
CA SER A 8 27.30 42.43 -3.29
C SER A 8 26.93 41.68 -4.57
N LEU A 9 27.40 40.44 -4.67
CA LEU A 9 27.09 39.49 -5.73
C LEU A 9 25.71 38.85 -5.44
N LEU A 10 24.91 38.74 -6.49
CA LEU A 10 23.65 38.02 -6.59
C LEU A 10 23.86 36.53 -6.26
N ALA A 11 23.07 35.97 -5.35
CA ALA A 11 22.95 34.52 -5.18
C ALA A 11 21.54 34.11 -5.65
N ILE A 12 21.45 33.67 -6.91
CA ILE A 12 20.37 32.79 -7.35
C ILE A 12 20.84 31.39 -6.98
N ALA A 13 20.31 30.85 -5.88
CA ALA A 13 20.43 29.43 -5.59
C ALA A 13 19.23 28.73 -6.24
N SER A 14 19.39 28.27 -7.48
CA SER A 14 18.59 27.15 -7.98
C SER A 14 19.25 25.88 -7.46
N LEU A 15 18.82 25.42 -6.29
CA LEU A 15 19.10 24.07 -5.84
C LEU A 15 18.05 23.17 -6.50
N ALA A 16 18.42 22.57 -7.63
CA ALA A 16 17.82 21.29 -8.00
C ALA A 16 18.49 20.26 -7.07
N THR A 17 17.79 19.89 -6.00
CA THR A 17 18.19 18.78 -5.14
C THR A 17 18.10 17.49 -5.95
N ALA A 18 19.17 16.71 -5.93
CA ALA A 18 19.22 15.39 -6.54
C ALA A 18 18.41 14.43 -5.67
N ALA A 19 17.41 13.75 -6.24
CA ALA A 19 16.59 12.76 -5.56
C ALA A 19 17.48 11.64 -4.99
N THR A 20 17.48 11.51 -3.67
CA THR A 20 18.33 10.56 -2.95
C THR A 20 17.67 9.19 -2.92
N ALA A 21 18.42 8.13 -2.62
CA ALA A 21 17.78 6.93 -2.11
C ALA A 21 17.05 7.28 -0.82
N GLN A 22 16.00 6.53 -0.53
CA GLN A 22 15.11 6.76 0.59
C GLN A 22 15.90 7.09 1.88
N THR A 23 15.82 8.34 2.32
CA THR A 23 16.64 8.86 3.41
C THR A 23 16.03 8.39 4.74
N VAL A 24 16.82 7.75 5.60
CA VAL A 24 16.34 7.35 6.93
C VAL A 24 16.40 8.56 7.86
N LEU A 25 15.25 8.98 8.38
CA LEU A 25 15.13 10.11 9.31
C LEU A 25 15.28 9.68 10.76
N VAL A 26 14.53 8.64 11.14
CA VAL A 26 14.46 8.10 12.50
C VAL A 26 14.49 6.58 12.43
N GLN A 27 15.13 5.94 13.38
CA GLN A 27 15.18 4.50 13.46
C GLN A 27 15.12 4.02 14.91
N LEU A 28 14.14 3.18 15.20
CA LEU A 28 13.98 2.52 16.49
C LEU A 28 14.30 1.04 16.37
N HIS A 29 14.90 0.51 17.43
CA HIS A 29 15.17 -0.91 17.60
C HIS A 29 14.48 -1.39 18.86
N GLY A 30 13.89 -2.59 18.80
CA GLY A 30 13.39 -3.25 20.00
C GLY A 30 14.50 -3.39 21.05
N GLN A 31 14.14 -3.56 22.31
CA GLN A 31 15.11 -3.58 23.41
C GLN A 31 15.49 -5.01 23.86
N GLN A 32 14.68 -6.02 23.49
CA GLN A 32 14.90 -7.43 23.80
C GLN A 32 14.85 -8.31 22.54
N PRO A 33 15.69 -9.35 22.44
CA PRO A 33 15.62 -10.30 21.32
C PRO A 33 14.25 -10.95 21.23
N GLY A 34 13.65 -10.91 20.03
CA GLY A 34 12.31 -11.47 19.81
C GLY A 34 11.13 -10.62 20.27
N SER A 35 11.37 -9.39 20.77
CA SER A 35 10.29 -8.43 21.10
C SER A 35 9.40 -8.09 19.90
N GLY A 36 9.89 -8.26 18.67
CA GLY A 36 9.07 -8.03 17.46
C GLY A 36 8.53 -6.61 17.33
N LEU A 37 9.25 -5.59 17.81
CA LEU A 37 8.88 -4.19 17.61
C LEU A 37 8.67 -3.89 16.11
N GLY A 38 7.60 -3.15 15.80
CA GLY A 38 7.22 -2.90 14.41
C GLY A 38 6.36 -4.01 13.81
N ALA A 39 5.82 -4.89 14.66
CA ALA A 39 4.85 -5.89 14.28
C ALA A 39 3.59 -5.31 13.66
N SER A 40 3.18 -4.15 14.16
CA SER A 40 2.09 -3.33 13.63
C SER A 40 2.34 -1.88 14.01
N ILE A 41 1.78 -0.97 13.23
CA ILE A 41 1.86 0.48 13.47
C ILE A 41 0.47 1.06 13.25
N ALA A 42 0.02 1.89 14.19
CA ALA A 42 -1.16 2.73 14.03
C ALA A 42 -0.80 4.20 14.33
N ALA A 43 -1.25 5.12 13.47
CA ALA A 43 -1.18 6.55 13.75
C ALA A 43 -2.33 6.96 14.67
N LEU A 44 -2.04 7.77 15.69
CA LEU A 44 -2.99 8.28 16.68
C LEU A 44 -3.24 9.78 16.45
N SER A 45 -3.65 10.50 17.50
CA SER A 45 -3.66 11.96 17.49
C SER A 45 -2.27 12.54 17.76
N ASP A 46 -2.08 13.81 17.43
CA ASP A 46 -0.96 14.62 17.92
C ASP A 46 -1.24 15.03 19.38
N LEU A 47 -0.55 14.36 20.30
CA LEU A 47 -0.69 14.47 21.74
C LEU A 47 0.18 15.58 22.33
N ASP A 48 1.19 16.08 21.61
CA ASP A 48 2.08 17.12 22.12
C ASP A 48 2.07 18.44 21.35
N GLY A 49 1.23 18.52 20.33
CA GLY A 49 0.97 19.73 19.56
C GLY A 49 2.13 20.09 18.63
N ASP A 50 2.97 19.12 18.25
CA ASP A 50 4.06 19.34 17.31
C ASP A 50 3.63 19.29 15.83
N GLY A 51 2.36 18.95 15.57
CA GLY A 51 1.75 18.82 14.25
C GLY A 51 1.94 17.44 13.61
N VAL A 52 2.62 16.51 14.28
CA VAL A 52 2.89 15.15 13.83
C VAL A 52 2.22 14.15 14.77
N PRO A 53 1.32 13.29 14.26
CA PRO A 53 0.67 12.27 15.08
C PRO A 53 1.63 11.36 15.85
N GLU A 54 1.27 10.98 17.08
CA GLU A 54 1.90 9.87 17.76
C GLU A 54 1.65 8.55 17.03
N LEU A 55 2.57 7.60 17.20
CA LEU A 55 2.46 6.26 16.64
C LEU A 55 2.40 5.22 17.75
N ALA A 56 1.41 4.33 17.69
CA ALA A 56 1.33 3.13 18.49
C ALA A 56 2.07 1.99 17.79
N LEU A 57 3.18 1.55 18.38
CA LEU A 57 4.06 0.52 17.85
C LEU A 57 3.83 -0.80 18.60
N GLY A 58 3.29 -1.79 17.88
CA GLY A 58 3.10 -3.13 18.40
C GLY A 58 4.43 -3.88 18.58
N THR A 59 4.55 -4.57 19.71
CA THR A 59 5.60 -5.57 19.96
C THR A 59 4.93 -6.92 20.16
N ARG A 60 5.51 -7.99 19.61
CA ARG A 60 4.94 -9.32 19.67
C ARG A 60 5.03 -9.90 21.09
N GLY A 61 3.89 -9.92 21.76
CA GLY A 61 3.67 -10.57 23.05
C GLY A 61 4.20 -9.83 24.28
N GLU A 62 4.53 -8.54 24.15
CA GLU A 62 5.06 -7.73 25.25
C GLU A 62 4.17 -6.53 25.57
N ALA A 63 4.09 -5.54 24.67
CA ALA A 63 3.42 -4.26 24.89
C ALA A 63 3.08 -3.53 23.57
N VAL A 64 2.38 -2.41 23.70
CA VAL A 64 2.34 -1.36 22.66
C VAL A 64 3.12 -0.15 23.17
N HIS A 65 4.04 0.36 22.37
CA HIS A 65 4.80 1.57 22.68
C HIS A 65 4.21 2.74 21.89
N VAL A 66 3.71 3.76 22.60
CA VAL A 66 3.27 5.00 21.96
C VAL A 66 4.45 5.96 21.93
N VAL A 67 4.84 6.39 20.73
CA VAL A 67 6.01 7.24 20.48
C VAL A 67 5.63 8.47 19.67
N SER A 68 6.38 9.57 19.84
CA SER A 68 6.28 10.73 18.96
C SER A 68 6.53 10.33 17.51
N GLY A 69 5.62 10.69 16.60
CA GLY A 69 5.81 10.44 15.18
C GLY A 69 6.93 11.29 14.57
N ALA A 70 7.30 12.42 15.19
CA ALA A 70 8.36 13.29 14.67
C ALA A 70 9.77 12.75 14.91
N ASN A 71 9.99 12.05 16.02
CA ASN A 71 11.35 11.68 16.46
C ASN A 71 11.48 10.30 17.13
N GLY A 72 10.39 9.56 17.28
CA GLY A 72 10.38 8.23 17.89
C GLY A 72 10.58 8.22 19.41
N ALA A 73 10.51 9.36 20.10
CA ALA A 73 10.61 9.41 21.56
C ALA A 73 9.41 8.73 22.22
N LEU A 74 9.68 7.83 23.17
CA LEU A 74 8.64 7.12 23.93
C LEU A 74 7.81 8.09 24.78
N ARG A 75 6.48 8.04 24.62
CA ARG A 75 5.49 8.71 25.47
C ARG A 75 5.11 7.81 26.65
N TYR A 76 4.60 6.62 26.33
CA TYR A 76 4.19 5.61 27.30
C TYR A 76 4.13 4.22 26.65
N SER A 77 3.92 3.20 27.47
CA SER A 77 3.66 1.83 27.01
C SER A 77 2.36 1.31 27.61
N ALA A 78 1.57 0.60 26.83
CA ALA A 78 0.31 -0.01 27.25
C ALA A 78 0.34 -1.54 27.14
N GLY A 79 -0.46 -2.21 27.98
CA GLY A 79 -0.77 -3.64 27.84
C GLY A 79 0.36 -4.64 28.17
N ALA A 80 1.13 -4.38 29.23
CA ALA A 80 2.20 -5.29 29.66
C ALA A 80 1.66 -6.62 30.22
N GLY A 81 2.04 -7.76 29.62
CA GLY A 81 1.70 -9.10 30.10
C GLY A 81 1.78 -10.15 28.98
N VAL A 82 2.31 -11.34 29.28
CA VAL A 82 2.65 -12.34 28.24
C VAL A 82 1.39 -12.91 27.58
N HIS A 83 1.04 -12.39 26.41
CA HIS A 83 -0.06 -12.84 25.55
C HIS A 83 0.53 -13.11 24.16
N TYR A 84 0.48 -14.35 23.65
CA TYR A 84 1.27 -14.79 22.48
C TYR A 84 1.20 -13.87 21.24
N THR A 85 0.05 -13.24 21.01
CA THR A 85 -0.25 -12.43 19.81
C THR A 85 -0.52 -10.95 20.12
N PHE A 86 -0.33 -10.50 21.36
CA PHE A 86 -0.47 -9.09 21.72
C PHE A 86 0.51 -8.24 20.92
N GLY A 87 0.05 -7.10 20.41
CA GLY A 87 0.85 -6.20 19.57
C GLY A 87 1.17 -6.71 18.16
N GLU A 88 0.72 -7.92 17.76
CA GLU A 88 0.78 -8.34 16.35
C GLU A 88 -0.13 -7.49 15.46
N ARG A 89 -1.22 -6.96 16.02
CA ARG A 89 -2.10 -5.97 15.39
C ARG A 89 -2.43 -4.88 16.40
N VAL A 90 -2.26 -3.64 15.97
CA VAL A 90 -2.72 -2.43 16.67
C VAL A 90 -3.46 -1.62 15.63
N ARG A 91 -4.70 -1.21 15.96
CA ARG A 91 -5.52 -0.36 15.08
C ARG A 91 -5.98 0.87 15.84
N ALA A 92 -5.91 2.01 15.16
CA ALA A 92 -6.60 3.21 15.59
C ALA A 92 -8.11 2.97 15.52
N VAL A 93 -8.85 3.41 16.54
CA VAL A 93 -10.32 3.27 16.59
C VAL A 93 -11.05 4.60 16.68
N GLY A 94 -10.34 5.73 16.60
CA GLY A 94 -10.91 7.05 16.83
C GLY A 94 -11.09 7.34 18.32
N ASP A 95 -11.74 8.44 18.67
CA ASP A 95 -11.95 8.84 20.07
C ASP A 95 -13.13 8.06 20.68
N CYS A 96 -12.85 7.14 21.61
CA CYS A 96 -13.87 6.33 22.28
C CYS A 96 -14.23 6.87 23.67
N ASP A 97 -13.42 7.72 24.30
CA ASP A 97 -13.63 8.18 25.67
C ASP A 97 -13.95 9.69 25.82
N GLY A 98 -13.96 10.42 24.71
CA GLY A 98 -14.29 11.84 24.62
C GLY A 98 -13.15 12.77 25.01
N ASP A 99 -11.90 12.29 25.03
CA ASP A 99 -10.71 13.10 25.29
C ASP A 99 -10.14 13.80 24.04
N SER A 100 -10.76 13.60 22.88
CA SER A 100 -10.37 14.12 21.56
C SER A 100 -9.06 13.54 21.01
N ALA A 101 -8.45 12.55 21.67
CA ALA A 101 -7.37 11.76 21.11
C ALA A 101 -7.92 10.49 20.46
N CYS A 102 -7.26 10.06 19.38
CA CYS A 102 -7.56 8.78 18.76
C CYS A 102 -7.07 7.64 19.65
N ASP A 103 -7.98 6.76 20.05
CA ASP A 103 -7.74 5.55 20.83
C ASP A 103 -7.29 4.38 19.95
N PHE A 104 -6.87 3.30 20.58
CA PHE A 104 -6.45 2.11 19.84
C PHE A 104 -6.91 0.79 20.46
N ILE A 105 -7.12 -0.20 19.60
CA ILE A 105 -7.47 -1.56 19.97
C ILE A 105 -6.32 -2.52 19.68
N VAL A 106 -6.12 -3.46 20.60
CA VAL A 106 -5.14 -4.55 20.49
C VAL A 106 -5.87 -5.89 20.58
N PRO A 107 -6.20 -6.52 19.43
CA PRO A 107 -6.79 -7.84 19.39
C PRO A 107 -5.74 -8.94 19.62
N THR A 108 -6.13 -10.02 20.30
CA THR A 108 -5.27 -11.16 20.68
C THR A 108 -6.00 -12.48 20.58
N TRP A 109 -6.01 -13.08 19.39
CA TRP A 109 -6.78 -14.29 19.09
C TRP A 109 -6.27 -15.57 19.76
N GLU A 110 -4.99 -15.59 20.17
CA GLU A 110 -4.34 -16.75 20.80
C GLU A 110 -4.17 -16.56 22.32
N GLU A 111 -5.25 -16.16 22.98
CA GLU A 111 -5.34 -16.08 24.45
C GLU A 111 -6.14 -17.27 25.00
N ASN A 112 -5.69 -17.86 26.12
CA ASN A 112 -6.36 -18.94 26.85
C ASN A 112 -6.86 -20.10 25.98
N SER A 113 -5.98 -20.80 25.25
CA SER A 113 -6.39 -21.93 24.38
C SER A 113 -7.31 -21.52 23.22
N TYR A 114 -6.99 -20.41 22.57
CA TYR A 114 -7.71 -19.86 21.40
C TYR A 114 -9.09 -19.29 21.71
N ASP A 115 -9.35 -18.92 22.96
CA ASP A 115 -10.54 -18.17 23.35
C ASP A 115 -10.46 -16.77 22.72
N GLY A 116 -9.28 -16.17 22.82
CA GLY A 116 -8.97 -14.85 22.29
C GLY A 116 -9.49 -13.70 23.17
N ALA A 117 -8.99 -12.51 22.91
CA ALA A 117 -9.41 -11.28 23.60
C ALA A 117 -9.19 -10.05 22.71
N ALA A 118 -9.76 -8.92 23.12
CA ALA A 118 -9.45 -7.62 22.56
C ALA A 118 -9.47 -6.56 23.67
N ARG A 119 -8.52 -5.63 23.62
CA ARG A 119 -8.34 -4.58 24.63
C ARG A 119 -8.29 -3.22 23.96
N VAL A 120 -9.09 -2.27 24.43
CA VAL A 120 -9.15 -0.90 23.93
C VAL A 120 -8.46 0.01 24.94
N TYR A 121 -7.59 0.89 24.47
CA TYR A 121 -6.81 1.81 25.29
C TYR A 121 -6.99 3.24 24.83
N SER A 122 -7.05 4.16 25.79
CA SER A 122 -7.00 5.60 25.52
C SER A 122 -5.68 5.95 24.83
N GLY A 123 -5.76 6.66 23.72
CA GLY A 123 -4.61 7.13 22.95
C GLY A 123 -3.89 8.30 23.61
N ALA A 124 -4.56 9.08 24.45
CA ALA A 124 -3.89 10.16 25.18
C ALA A 124 -3.08 9.64 26.38
N SER A 125 -3.61 8.62 27.08
CA SER A 125 -3.14 8.25 28.41
C SER A 125 -2.59 6.83 28.53
N GLY A 126 -2.93 5.94 27.59
CA GLY A 126 -2.68 4.50 27.70
C GLY A 126 -3.56 3.78 28.72
N ALA A 127 -4.59 4.45 29.25
CA ALA A 127 -5.55 3.83 30.16
C ALA A 127 -6.36 2.75 29.43
N LEU A 128 -6.55 1.60 30.07
CA LEU A 128 -7.41 0.55 29.55
C LEU A 128 -8.88 0.97 29.68
N LEU A 129 -9.58 1.10 28.54
CA LEU A 129 -11.00 1.46 28.47
C LEU A 129 -11.89 0.22 28.55
N TYR A 130 -11.62 -0.76 27.68
CA TYR A 130 -12.42 -1.99 27.58
C TYR A 130 -11.57 -3.24 27.47
N THR A 131 -12.12 -4.36 27.94
CA THR A 131 -11.57 -5.70 27.71
C THR A 131 -12.70 -6.66 27.37
N TYR A 132 -12.54 -7.34 26.25
CA TYR A 132 -13.44 -8.39 25.78
C TYR A 132 -12.70 -9.71 25.77
N PHE A 133 -13.33 -10.75 26.30
CA PHE A 133 -12.81 -12.11 26.28
C PHE A 133 -13.71 -12.99 25.43
N GLY A 134 -13.11 -13.81 24.56
CA GLY A 134 -13.85 -14.83 23.82
C GLY A 134 -14.20 -16.03 24.69
N SER A 135 -15.16 -16.82 24.20
CA SER A 135 -15.44 -18.14 24.76
C SER A 135 -14.48 -19.19 24.21
N THR A 136 -14.54 -20.43 24.73
CA THR A 136 -13.62 -21.49 24.31
C THR A 136 -13.51 -21.69 22.81
N GLY A 137 -12.31 -21.48 22.26
CA GLY A 137 -12.02 -21.62 20.83
C GLY A 137 -12.64 -20.56 19.90
N ALA A 138 -13.22 -19.49 20.46
CA ALA A 138 -13.88 -18.43 19.69
C ALA A 138 -12.92 -17.59 18.85
N ARG A 139 -11.63 -17.55 19.25
CA ARG A 139 -10.58 -16.72 18.63
C ARG A 139 -11.03 -15.25 18.52
N LEU A 140 -11.66 -14.73 19.57
CA LEU A 140 -12.06 -13.32 19.61
C LEU A 140 -10.83 -12.42 19.47
N GLY A 141 -10.95 -11.35 18.69
CA GLY A 141 -9.80 -10.56 18.30
C GLY A 141 -8.96 -11.28 17.26
N ARG A 142 -9.59 -12.05 16.36
CA ARG A 142 -8.92 -12.55 15.15
C ARG A 142 -8.48 -11.39 14.28
N ASP A 143 -9.36 -10.41 14.15
CA ASP A 143 -9.10 -9.10 13.63
C ASP A 143 -10.02 -8.10 14.34
N ALA A 144 -9.66 -6.83 14.30
CA ALA A 144 -10.45 -5.73 14.83
C ALA A 144 -10.10 -4.46 14.07
N ASP A 145 -10.99 -3.46 14.08
CA ASP A 145 -10.74 -2.18 13.45
C ASP A 145 -11.65 -1.08 14.01
N GLY A 146 -11.30 0.18 13.78
CA GLY A 146 -12.23 1.30 13.96
C GLY A 146 -13.29 1.30 12.87
N VAL A 147 -14.51 1.67 13.21
CA VAL A 147 -15.59 1.84 12.20
C VAL A 147 -16.12 3.26 12.14
N GLY A 148 -15.67 4.18 12.99
CA GLY A 148 -16.22 5.54 13.08
C GLY A 148 -17.48 5.58 13.94
N ASP A 149 -18.17 6.72 14.01
CA ASP A 149 -19.37 6.90 14.83
C ASP A 149 -20.60 6.29 14.14
N VAL A 150 -20.97 5.07 14.54
CA VAL A 150 -22.04 4.28 13.92
C VAL A 150 -23.38 4.51 14.61
N ASP A 151 -23.38 4.81 15.91
CA ASP A 151 -24.61 5.05 16.67
C ASP A 151 -25.01 6.54 16.81
N GLY A 152 -24.16 7.46 16.33
CA GLY A 152 -24.41 8.89 16.24
C GLY A 152 -24.26 9.62 17.57
N ASP A 153 -23.51 9.07 18.52
CA ASP A 153 -23.27 9.67 19.83
C ASP A 153 -22.11 10.68 19.85
N GLY A 154 -21.38 10.79 18.75
CA GLY A 154 -20.26 11.69 18.54
C GLY A 154 -18.91 11.11 18.92
N LEU A 155 -18.85 9.86 19.41
CA LEU A 155 -17.62 9.11 19.67
C LEU A 155 -17.48 7.97 18.66
N SER A 156 -16.24 7.52 18.46
CA SER A 156 -15.93 6.51 17.45
C SER A 156 -16.16 5.11 17.98
N ASP A 157 -16.74 4.26 17.14
CA ASP A 157 -17.04 2.86 17.43
C ASP A 157 -16.00 1.92 16.81
N PHE A 158 -16.03 0.65 17.22
CA PHE A 158 -15.09 -0.35 16.74
C PHE A 158 -15.73 -1.72 16.52
N ILE A 159 -15.12 -2.52 15.64
CA ILE A 159 -15.56 -3.88 15.31
C ILE A 159 -14.53 -4.90 15.78
N ILE A 160 -15.01 -6.04 16.29
CA ILE A 160 -14.16 -7.18 16.67
C ILE A 160 -14.71 -8.45 16.01
N GLY A 161 -13.82 -9.18 15.34
CA GLY A 161 -14.08 -10.49 14.77
C GLY A 161 -13.73 -11.65 15.72
N ALA A 162 -14.55 -12.70 15.71
CA ALA A 162 -14.37 -13.94 16.45
C ALA A 162 -14.74 -15.12 15.54
N ASP A 163 -13.79 -15.53 14.70
CA ASP A 163 -14.00 -16.45 13.59
C ASP A 163 -14.26 -17.91 14.02
N GLY A 164 -13.91 -18.27 15.25
CA GLY A 164 -14.23 -19.57 15.85
C GLY A 164 -15.55 -19.62 16.61
N GLU A 165 -16.18 -18.47 16.90
CA GLU A 165 -17.34 -18.42 17.77
C GLU A 165 -18.55 -19.14 17.14
N GLN A 166 -19.32 -19.86 17.96
CA GLN A 166 -20.50 -20.62 17.52
C GLN A 166 -20.21 -21.63 16.38
N ASN A 167 -18.95 -22.09 16.25
CA ASN A 167 -18.44 -23.00 15.21
C ASN A 167 -18.46 -22.45 13.78
N SER A 168 -18.75 -21.17 13.56
CA SER A 168 -18.84 -20.60 12.20
C SER A 168 -18.47 -19.12 12.10
N GLY A 169 -18.35 -18.41 13.23
CA GLY A 169 -17.83 -17.05 13.30
C GLY A 169 -18.88 -15.98 13.58
N VAL A 170 -18.46 -14.93 14.28
CA VAL A 170 -19.26 -13.73 14.60
C VAL A 170 -18.37 -12.49 14.46
N ALA A 171 -18.97 -11.38 13.99
CA ALA A 171 -18.40 -10.05 14.11
C ALA A 171 -19.37 -9.14 14.88
N ARG A 172 -18.85 -8.30 15.78
CA ARG A 172 -19.66 -7.38 16.60
C ARG A 172 -19.10 -5.97 16.50
N VAL A 173 -19.98 -5.00 16.28
CA VAL A 173 -19.70 -3.57 16.40
C VAL A 173 -20.05 -3.14 17.82
N TYR A 174 -19.16 -2.40 18.46
CA TYR A 174 -19.30 -1.93 19.83
C TYR A 174 -19.23 -0.40 19.87
N SER A 175 -20.10 0.18 20.68
CA SER A 175 -20.08 1.60 21.00
C SER A 175 -18.77 1.97 21.69
N GLY A 176 -18.06 2.96 21.16
CA GLY A 176 -16.86 3.52 21.77
C GLY A 176 -17.13 4.07 23.15
N ALA A 177 -18.20 4.84 23.29
CA ALA A 177 -18.56 5.54 24.52
C ALA A 177 -18.98 4.60 25.67
N THR A 178 -19.62 3.47 25.33
CA THR A 178 -20.28 2.62 26.33
C THR A 178 -19.73 1.20 26.41
N GLY A 179 -19.04 0.72 25.38
CA GLY A 179 -18.63 -0.68 25.21
C GLY A 179 -19.79 -1.64 24.96
N ALA A 180 -21.00 -1.13 24.69
CA ALA A 180 -22.17 -1.96 24.38
C ALA A 180 -22.14 -2.43 22.93
N VAL A 181 -22.69 -3.62 22.65
CA VAL A 181 -22.82 -4.11 21.27
C VAL A 181 -23.92 -3.30 20.55
N ILE A 182 -23.55 -2.68 19.44
CA ILE A 182 -24.48 -1.98 18.51
C ILE A 182 -25.05 -3.01 17.52
N HIS A 183 -24.17 -3.72 16.81
CA HIS A 183 -24.53 -4.70 15.79
C HIS A 183 -23.86 -6.05 16.01
N MET A 184 -24.52 -7.12 15.57
CA MET A 184 -23.96 -8.47 15.57
C MET A 184 -24.25 -9.18 14.24
N ILE A 185 -23.18 -9.55 13.54
CA ILE A 185 -23.23 -10.31 12.30
C ILE A 185 -22.80 -11.75 12.62
N SER A 186 -23.65 -12.72 12.25
CA SER A 186 -23.42 -14.13 12.57
C SER A 186 -23.40 -14.99 11.32
N ALA A 187 -22.46 -15.93 11.26
CA ALA A 187 -22.43 -16.94 10.21
C ALA A 187 -23.69 -17.84 10.18
N ALA A 188 -24.47 -17.89 11.28
CA ALA A 188 -25.76 -18.57 11.27
C ALA A 188 -26.77 -17.93 10.29
N VAL A 189 -26.58 -16.66 9.93
CA VAL A 189 -27.42 -15.91 9.00
C VAL A 189 -26.82 -15.90 7.59
N TYR A 190 -25.52 -15.61 7.48
CA TYR A 190 -24.85 -15.38 6.18
C TYR A 190 -24.12 -16.60 5.62
N GLY A 191 -23.95 -17.66 6.42
CA GLY A 191 -23.24 -18.88 6.04
C GLY A 191 -21.71 -18.73 5.99
N GLY A 192 -21.03 -19.82 5.65
CA GLY A 192 -19.56 -19.90 5.59
C GLY A 192 -18.92 -20.31 6.92
N LEU A 193 -17.61 -20.60 6.85
CA LEU A 193 -16.76 -20.82 8.02
C LEU A 193 -15.87 -19.60 8.21
N ASP A 194 -15.48 -19.36 9.46
CA ASP A 194 -14.55 -18.28 9.83
C ASP A 194 -15.08 -16.85 9.54
N LEU A 195 -16.39 -16.61 9.70
CA LEU A 195 -16.93 -15.24 9.61
C LEU A 195 -16.30 -14.34 10.68
N GLY A 196 -15.83 -13.16 10.27
CA GLY A 196 -15.10 -12.26 11.16
C GLY A 196 -13.62 -12.61 11.28
N ALA A 197 -13.06 -13.42 10.37
CA ALA A 197 -11.62 -13.63 10.30
C ALA A 197 -10.85 -12.41 9.77
N GLY A 198 -11.54 -11.52 9.05
CA GLY A 198 -11.12 -10.15 8.76
C GLY A 198 -12.31 -9.23 8.97
N VAL A 199 -12.07 -8.04 9.51
CA VAL A 199 -13.06 -6.98 9.69
C VAL A 199 -12.41 -5.63 9.38
N GLY A 200 -13.18 -4.65 8.96
CA GLY A 200 -12.65 -3.31 8.71
C GLY A 200 -13.75 -2.27 8.60
N GLY A 201 -13.46 -1.04 9.07
CA GLY A 201 -14.25 0.13 8.71
C GLY A 201 -14.03 0.45 7.23
N VAL A 202 -15.12 0.70 6.50
CA VAL A 202 -15.03 1.00 5.06
C VAL A 202 -15.49 2.41 4.69
N GLY A 203 -15.70 3.27 5.69
CA GLY A 203 -16.25 4.62 5.48
C GLY A 203 -17.72 4.56 5.06
N ASP A 204 -18.28 5.69 4.65
CA ASP A 204 -19.66 5.75 4.15
C ASP A 204 -19.71 5.23 2.71
N VAL A 205 -20.33 4.06 2.50
CA VAL A 205 -20.43 3.37 1.22
C VAL A 205 -21.80 3.59 0.58
N ASP A 206 -22.86 3.78 1.38
CA ASP A 206 -24.22 4.01 0.88
C ASP A 206 -24.66 5.49 0.82
N GLY A 207 -23.83 6.41 1.31
CA GLY A 207 -24.00 7.86 1.23
C GLY A 207 -24.98 8.41 2.26
N ASP A 208 -25.24 7.69 3.36
CA ASP A 208 -26.17 8.11 4.42
C ASP A 208 -25.51 8.95 5.54
N ALA A 209 -24.21 9.21 5.41
CA ALA A 209 -23.33 9.90 6.36
C ALA A 209 -23.06 9.17 7.68
N VAL A 210 -23.44 7.89 7.78
CA VAL A 210 -23.01 6.97 8.84
C VAL A 210 -21.95 6.03 8.27
N PRO A 211 -20.78 5.89 8.92
CA PRO A 211 -19.75 4.96 8.46
C PRO A 211 -20.21 3.50 8.42
N ASP A 212 -19.83 2.79 7.36
CA ASP A 212 -20.14 1.38 7.12
C ASP A 212 -18.96 0.47 7.48
N PHE A 213 -19.24 -0.84 7.54
CA PHE A 213 -18.24 -1.83 7.91
C PHE A 213 -18.30 -3.10 7.06
N ALA A 214 -17.15 -3.75 6.93
CA ALA A 214 -16.99 -4.99 6.18
C ALA A 214 -16.61 -6.17 7.08
N VAL A 215 -17.10 -7.36 6.71
CA VAL A 215 -16.83 -8.61 7.41
C VAL A 215 -16.42 -9.67 6.40
N GLY A 216 -15.21 -10.20 6.57
CA GLY A 216 -14.64 -11.26 5.76
C GLY A 216 -15.04 -12.66 6.22
N VAL A 217 -15.20 -13.54 5.24
CA VAL A 217 -15.47 -14.98 5.39
C VAL A 217 -14.52 -15.72 4.43
N PRO A 218 -13.25 -15.91 4.82
CA PRO A 218 -12.21 -16.42 3.92
C PRO A 218 -12.45 -17.85 3.46
N ALA A 219 -13.12 -18.65 4.30
CA ALA A 219 -13.62 -19.98 3.96
C ALA A 219 -15.11 -19.88 3.62
N GLY A 220 -15.44 -19.09 2.58
CA GLY A 220 -16.80 -18.73 2.20
C GLY A 220 -17.77 -19.91 2.06
N ALA A 221 -19.06 -19.63 1.85
CA ALA A 221 -20.07 -20.67 1.64
C ALA A 221 -19.95 -21.45 0.30
N GLY A 222 -18.91 -21.19 -0.49
CA GLY A 222 -18.62 -21.74 -1.81
C GLY A 222 -17.11 -21.96 -2.06
N PRO A 223 -16.64 -22.09 -3.32
CA PRO A 223 -15.25 -22.47 -3.63
C PRO A 223 -14.18 -21.38 -3.41
N GLY A 224 -14.51 -20.25 -2.76
CA GLY A 224 -13.57 -19.14 -2.48
C GLY A 224 -14.09 -18.24 -1.35
N GLY A 225 -13.26 -17.29 -0.90
CA GLY A 225 -13.61 -16.35 0.15
C GLY A 225 -14.67 -15.31 -0.25
N THR A 226 -15.38 -14.77 0.73
CA THR A 226 -16.41 -13.72 0.54
C THR A 226 -16.18 -12.57 1.52
N VAL A 227 -16.44 -11.34 1.10
CA VAL A 227 -16.53 -10.17 1.98
C VAL A 227 -17.95 -9.60 1.87
N PHE A 228 -18.59 -9.38 3.02
CA PHE A 228 -19.88 -8.72 3.12
C PHE A 228 -19.69 -7.29 3.63
N VAL A 229 -20.42 -6.34 3.06
CA VAL A 229 -20.41 -4.93 3.49
C VAL A 229 -21.78 -4.59 4.04
N PHE A 230 -21.83 -3.94 5.20
CA PHE A 230 -23.05 -3.65 5.95
C PHE A 230 -23.15 -2.17 6.26
N SER A 231 -24.38 -1.66 6.16
CA SER A 231 -24.72 -0.31 6.60
C SER A 231 -24.43 -0.15 8.08
N GLY A 232 -23.70 0.88 8.47
CA GLY A 232 -23.47 1.23 9.88
C GLY A 232 -24.78 1.54 10.58
N ALA A 233 -25.64 2.35 9.98
CA ALA A 233 -26.89 2.79 10.59
C ALA A 233 -27.86 1.63 10.93
N SER A 234 -27.85 0.55 10.15
CA SER A 234 -28.92 -0.46 10.16
C SER A 234 -28.49 -1.92 10.17
N ALA A 235 -27.19 -2.20 9.97
CA ALA A 235 -26.65 -3.53 9.65
C ALA A 235 -27.32 -4.20 8.43
N ALA A 236 -27.96 -3.43 7.55
CA ALA A 236 -28.45 -3.93 6.27
C ALA A 236 -27.26 -4.33 5.39
N LEU A 237 -27.37 -5.48 4.70
CA LEU A 237 -26.36 -5.91 3.74
C LEU A 237 -26.37 -4.99 2.51
N LEU A 238 -25.25 -4.31 2.24
CA LEU A 238 -25.05 -3.42 1.10
C LEU A 238 -24.43 -4.15 -0.07
N LEU A 239 -23.30 -4.84 0.15
CA LEU A 239 -22.55 -5.55 -0.89
C LEU A 239 -22.19 -6.98 -0.49
N THR A 240 -22.08 -7.84 -1.50
CA THR A 240 -21.45 -9.17 -1.38
C THR A 240 -20.37 -9.28 -2.44
N ILE A 241 -19.11 -9.31 -1.99
CA ILE A 241 -17.94 -9.36 -2.86
C ILE A 241 -17.33 -10.76 -2.77
N ASN A 242 -17.37 -11.50 -3.87
CA ASN A 242 -16.82 -12.86 -3.94
C ASN A 242 -15.45 -12.86 -4.62
N GLU A 243 -14.57 -13.74 -4.15
CA GLU A 243 -13.26 -13.93 -4.77
C GLU A 243 -13.42 -14.32 -6.26
N PRO A 244 -12.74 -13.62 -7.19
CA PRO A 244 -12.93 -13.84 -8.64
C PRO A 244 -12.25 -15.11 -9.19
N SER A 245 -11.32 -15.73 -8.45
CA SER A 245 -10.44 -16.79 -8.98
C SER A 245 -10.53 -18.17 -8.30
N LEU A 246 -11.42 -18.35 -7.32
CA LEU A 246 -11.68 -19.63 -6.62
C LEU A 246 -10.42 -20.31 -6.05
N SER A 247 -9.51 -19.53 -5.50
CA SER A 247 -8.18 -19.95 -5.06
C SER A 247 -7.88 -19.47 -3.64
N LEU A 248 -8.21 -20.33 -2.67
CA LEU A 248 -7.66 -20.43 -1.30
C LEU A 248 -8.34 -19.59 -0.18
N TRP A 249 -7.86 -19.81 1.05
CA TRP A 249 -8.51 -19.61 2.37
C TRP A 249 -8.27 -18.23 3.02
N THR A 250 -7.88 -17.22 2.24
CA THR A 250 -7.25 -16.00 2.76
C THR A 250 -7.89 -14.72 2.25
N TYR A 251 -8.58 -14.76 1.12
CA TYR A 251 -9.37 -13.63 0.61
C TYR A 251 -10.32 -13.12 1.70
N GLY A 252 -10.23 -11.83 2.03
CA GLY A 252 -11.06 -11.21 3.08
C GLY A 252 -10.55 -11.37 4.51
N ARG A 253 -9.33 -11.90 4.73
CA ARG A 253 -8.66 -11.85 6.06
C ARG A 253 -8.10 -10.47 6.41
N THR A 254 -7.83 -9.65 5.39
CA THR A 254 -7.36 -8.28 5.56
C THR A 254 -8.23 -7.41 4.67
N ILE A 255 -8.85 -6.41 5.27
CA ILE A 255 -9.74 -5.45 4.63
C ILE A 255 -9.29 -4.07 5.08
N ALA A 256 -9.27 -3.11 4.16
CA ALA A 256 -9.05 -1.70 4.46
C ALA A 256 -9.83 -0.84 3.46
N SER A 257 -10.12 0.41 3.82
CA SER A 257 -10.57 1.40 2.84
C SER A 257 -9.41 2.32 2.46
N PRO A 258 -9.10 2.45 1.16
CA PRO A 258 -8.22 3.51 0.66
C PRO A 258 -8.93 4.89 0.56
N GLY A 259 -10.22 4.98 0.93
CA GLY A 259 -11.08 6.13 0.63
C GLY A 259 -11.75 5.99 -0.75
N ASP A 260 -12.38 7.06 -1.23
CA ASP A 260 -12.95 7.14 -2.58
C ASP A 260 -11.81 7.30 -3.61
N VAL A 261 -11.42 6.20 -4.26
CA VAL A 261 -10.29 6.19 -5.20
C VAL A 261 -10.69 6.33 -6.66
N ASP A 262 -11.96 6.11 -7.00
CA ASP A 262 -12.48 6.33 -8.35
C ASP A 262 -13.27 7.65 -8.52
N GLY A 263 -13.50 8.37 -7.42
CA GLY A 263 -14.14 9.68 -7.39
C GLY A 263 -15.66 9.62 -7.56
N ASP A 264 -16.29 8.48 -7.25
CA ASP A 264 -17.74 8.28 -7.37
C ASP A 264 -18.54 8.78 -6.16
N GLY A 265 -17.85 9.18 -5.09
CA GLY A 265 -18.40 9.74 -3.86
C GLY A 265 -18.67 8.71 -2.76
N ALA A 266 -18.45 7.42 -3.02
CA ALA A 266 -18.47 6.37 -2.00
C ALA A 266 -17.05 5.93 -1.64
N SER A 267 -16.82 5.55 -0.39
CA SER A 267 -15.53 4.98 0.00
C SER A 267 -15.30 3.61 -0.63
N ASP A 268 -14.11 3.36 -1.18
CA ASP A 268 -13.77 2.09 -1.82
C ASP A 268 -13.17 1.07 -0.85
N ILE A 269 -13.00 -0.16 -1.33
CA ILE A 269 -12.67 -1.32 -0.50
C ILE A 269 -11.47 -2.07 -1.09
N ALA A 270 -10.40 -2.21 -0.30
CA ALA A 270 -9.24 -3.03 -0.61
C ALA A 270 -9.27 -4.35 0.18
N ILE A 271 -9.12 -5.48 -0.52
CA ILE A 271 -9.18 -6.82 0.05
C ILE A 271 -7.89 -7.57 -0.25
N GLY A 272 -7.22 -8.03 0.82
CA GLY A 272 -6.05 -8.89 0.73
C GLY A 272 -6.40 -10.33 0.34
N ASP A 273 -5.60 -10.91 -0.54
CA ASP A 273 -5.69 -12.27 -1.07
C ASP A 273 -4.30 -12.91 -1.09
N SER A 274 -3.73 -13.12 0.10
CA SER A 274 -2.41 -13.72 0.29
C SER A 274 -2.41 -15.20 -0.09
N HIS A 275 -1.39 -15.73 -0.75
CA HIS A 275 -1.40 -17.11 -1.26
C HIS A 275 -0.49 -18.07 -0.47
N THR A 276 -0.69 -19.38 -0.61
CA THR A 276 0.28 -20.38 -0.12
C THR A 276 1.44 -20.58 -1.10
N ALA A 277 2.58 -21.07 -0.61
CA ALA A 277 3.84 -21.26 -1.34
C ALA A 277 3.67 -21.72 -2.81
N GLY A 278 4.20 -20.92 -3.74
CA GLY A 278 4.16 -21.17 -5.20
C GLY A 278 3.32 -20.17 -6.00
N TYR A 279 2.56 -19.30 -5.31
CA TYR A 279 1.84 -18.16 -5.89
C TYR A 279 2.13 -16.90 -5.08
N SER A 280 2.04 -15.74 -5.72
CA SER A 280 2.12 -14.45 -5.03
C SER A 280 0.77 -14.06 -4.45
N GLY A 281 0.80 -13.40 -3.29
CA GLY A 281 -0.38 -12.72 -2.76
C GLY A 281 -0.81 -11.57 -3.67
N SER A 282 -2.04 -11.10 -3.47
CA SER A 282 -2.57 -9.95 -4.22
C SER A 282 -3.48 -9.10 -3.35
N VAL A 283 -3.78 -7.90 -3.83
CA VAL A 283 -4.79 -7.01 -3.25
C VAL A 283 -5.76 -6.64 -4.35
N LEU A 284 -7.06 -6.78 -4.09
CA LEU A 284 -8.11 -6.43 -5.03
C LEU A 284 -8.85 -5.21 -4.49
N VAL A 285 -8.99 -4.18 -5.31
CA VAL A 285 -9.69 -2.94 -4.95
C VAL A 285 -11.03 -2.90 -5.70
N TYR A 286 -12.09 -2.59 -4.97
CA TYR A 286 -13.48 -2.59 -5.44
C TYR A 286 -14.14 -1.26 -5.15
N SER A 287 -14.99 -0.81 -6.09
CA SER A 287 -15.83 0.38 -5.91
C SER A 287 -16.84 0.14 -4.78
N GLY A 288 -16.90 1.06 -3.82
CA GLY A 288 -17.88 1.04 -2.74
C GLY A 288 -19.32 1.15 -3.26
N ALA A 289 -19.57 2.02 -4.23
CA ALA A 289 -20.93 2.23 -4.74
C ALA A 289 -21.48 1.02 -5.51
N THR A 290 -20.61 0.26 -6.20
CA THR A 290 -21.05 -0.77 -7.17
C THR A 290 -20.65 -2.20 -6.81
N GLY A 291 -19.64 -2.39 -5.96
CA GLY A 291 -18.97 -3.69 -5.75
C GLY A 291 -18.19 -4.19 -6.97
N GLY A 292 -18.00 -3.36 -8.00
CA GLY A 292 -17.20 -3.68 -9.18
C GLY A 292 -15.70 -3.60 -8.88
N MET A 293 -14.92 -4.59 -9.33
CA MET A 293 -13.46 -4.55 -9.18
C MET A 293 -12.87 -3.41 -10.03
N LEU A 294 -12.18 -2.48 -9.38
CA LEU A 294 -11.47 -1.37 -10.03
C LEU A 294 -10.14 -1.85 -10.61
N TYR A 295 -9.30 -2.47 -9.77
CA TYR A 295 -8.02 -3.02 -10.17
C TYR A 295 -7.52 -4.08 -9.18
N ARG A 296 -6.45 -4.79 -9.58
CA ARG A 296 -5.76 -5.79 -8.76
C ARG A 296 -4.27 -5.47 -8.71
N LEU A 297 -3.71 -5.52 -7.51
CA LEU A 297 -2.29 -5.35 -7.22
C LEU A 297 -1.68 -6.73 -6.96
N PHE A 298 -0.53 -7.01 -7.54
CA PHE A 298 0.11 -8.32 -7.47
C PHE A 298 1.42 -8.26 -6.66
N GLY A 299 1.62 -9.26 -5.80
CA GLY A 299 2.84 -9.44 -5.02
C GLY A 299 4.03 -9.87 -5.87
N ASP A 300 3.79 -10.65 -6.93
CA ASP A 300 4.69 -10.69 -8.07
C ASP A 300 4.50 -9.40 -8.83
N GLY A 301 5.29 -8.39 -8.48
CA GLY A 301 5.84 -7.64 -9.60
C GLY A 301 6.47 -8.71 -10.49
N CYS A 302 6.07 -8.82 -11.76
CA CYS A 302 6.94 -9.42 -12.75
C CYS A 302 8.16 -8.48 -12.86
N VAL A 303 8.96 -8.35 -11.78
CA VAL A 303 10.23 -7.63 -11.71
C VAL A 303 11.24 -8.62 -12.27
N GLY A 304 11.61 -8.41 -13.51
CA GLY A 304 12.62 -9.15 -14.24
C GLY A 304 14.02 -8.68 -13.84
N ASP A 305 14.18 -8.31 -12.57
CA ASP A 305 15.48 -8.19 -11.90
C ASP A 305 16.09 -9.57 -11.62
N GLY A 306 15.28 -10.64 -11.71
CA GLY A 306 15.71 -12.01 -11.41
C GLY A 306 15.87 -12.28 -9.91
N THR A 307 15.39 -11.39 -9.05
CA THR A 307 15.50 -11.46 -7.58
C THR A 307 14.16 -11.44 -6.85
N SER A 308 13.07 -10.92 -7.43
CA SER A 308 11.74 -11.01 -6.81
C SER A 308 11.11 -12.39 -7.04
N GLY A 309 11.32 -13.31 -6.10
CA GLY A 309 10.55 -14.56 -6.01
C GLY A 309 9.08 -14.29 -5.69
N PHE A 310 8.22 -15.31 -5.83
CA PHE A 310 6.83 -15.25 -5.38
C PHE A 310 6.76 -14.71 -3.94
N ASP A 311 5.99 -13.64 -3.71
CA ASP A 311 5.71 -13.12 -2.37
C ASP A 311 4.31 -13.58 -1.93
N PRO A 312 4.20 -14.74 -1.25
CA PRO A 312 2.92 -15.26 -0.78
C PRO A 312 2.24 -14.35 0.27
N ALA A 313 3.00 -13.53 1.01
CA ALA A 313 2.47 -12.70 2.10
C ALA A 313 2.04 -11.29 1.64
N PHE A 314 2.24 -10.94 0.37
CA PHE A 314 1.75 -9.67 -0.17
C PHE A 314 0.23 -9.54 0.05
N GLY A 315 -0.20 -8.40 0.60
CA GLY A 315 -1.61 -8.15 0.91
C GLY A 315 -2.07 -8.70 2.26
N THR A 316 -1.17 -9.21 3.10
CA THR A 316 -1.50 -9.60 4.49
C THR A 316 -1.71 -8.40 5.40
N GLU A 317 -1.15 -7.24 5.04
CA GLU A 317 -1.34 -5.97 5.73
C GLU A 317 -1.60 -4.86 4.71
N LEU A 318 -2.60 -4.04 4.99
CA LEU A 318 -3.06 -2.92 4.18
C LEU A 318 -3.14 -1.69 5.09
N SER A 319 -2.76 -0.54 4.56
CA SER A 319 -2.84 0.73 5.26
C SER A 319 -3.09 1.87 4.28
N ALA A 320 -4.03 2.77 4.61
CA ALA A 320 -4.17 4.02 3.89
C ALA A 320 -2.99 4.93 4.28
N VAL A 321 -2.18 5.32 3.31
CA VAL A 321 -1.02 6.19 3.53
C VAL A 321 -1.32 7.66 3.15
N GLY A 322 -2.57 7.91 2.73
CA GLY A 322 -2.99 9.21 2.19
C GLY A 322 -2.39 9.47 0.81
N ASP A 323 -2.53 10.69 0.33
CA ASP A 323 -2.10 11.09 -1.02
C ASP A 323 -0.58 11.36 -1.06
N ILE A 324 0.20 10.35 -1.46
CA ILE A 324 1.67 10.38 -1.52
C ILE A 324 2.14 10.96 -2.85
N ASP A 325 1.42 10.71 -3.95
CA ASP A 325 1.76 11.26 -5.28
C ASP A 325 1.12 12.62 -5.62
N LEU A 326 0.34 13.17 -4.69
CA LEU A 326 -0.33 14.47 -4.76
C LEU A 326 -1.31 14.59 -5.93
N ASP A 327 -1.95 13.48 -6.31
CA ASP A 327 -2.95 13.43 -7.37
C ASP A 327 -4.38 13.77 -6.88
N GLY A 328 -4.55 13.95 -5.58
CA GLY A 328 -5.81 14.27 -4.90
C GLY A 328 -6.58 13.05 -4.42
N VAL A 329 -6.06 11.84 -4.63
CA VAL A 329 -6.65 10.56 -4.22
C VAL A 329 -5.76 9.89 -3.17
N GLY A 330 -6.38 9.21 -2.19
CA GLY A 330 -5.62 8.50 -1.15
C GLY A 330 -4.91 7.25 -1.69
N ASP A 331 -3.66 7.02 -1.26
CA ASP A 331 -2.85 5.89 -1.69
C ASP A 331 -2.85 4.73 -0.69
N LEU A 332 -2.49 3.56 -1.22
CA LEU A 332 -2.53 2.30 -0.50
C LEU A 332 -1.14 1.73 -0.26
N GLY A 333 -0.80 1.59 1.01
CA GLY A 333 0.34 0.83 1.49
C GLY A 333 0.02 -0.66 1.61
N VAL A 334 0.93 -1.52 1.15
CA VAL A 334 0.78 -2.98 1.17
C VAL A 334 2.04 -3.63 1.73
N GLY A 335 1.87 -4.42 2.78
CA GLY A 335 2.93 -5.25 3.36
C GLY A 335 3.11 -6.57 2.61
N GLY A 336 4.36 -7.00 2.49
CA GLY A 336 4.79 -8.30 1.93
C GLY A 336 5.78 -9.02 2.85
N THR A 337 6.42 -10.07 2.34
CA THR A 337 7.35 -10.91 3.11
C THR A 337 8.70 -10.24 3.35
N ASN A 338 9.25 -9.53 2.36
CA ASN A 338 10.58 -8.89 2.41
C ASN A 338 10.53 -7.42 1.95
N GLU A 339 9.34 -6.90 1.70
CA GLU A 339 9.13 -5.57 1.17
C GLU A 339 7.81 -4.97 1.64
N ALA A 340 7.77 -3.65 1.66
CA ALA A 340 6.54 -2.88 1.71
C ALA A 340 6.44 -2.06 0.42
N ARG A 341 5.24 -1.94 -0.14
CA ARG A 341 4.99 -1.21 -1.38
C ARG A 341 3.89 -0.19 -1.18
N VAL A 342 3.99 0.94 -1.85
CA VAL A 342 2.94 1.97 -1.90
C VAL A 342 2.42 2.05 -3.32
N PHE A 343 1.10 2.07 -3.48
CA PHE A 343 0.40 2.15 -4.75
C PHE A 343 -0.55 3.34 -4.79
N SER A 344 -0.57 4.04 -5.92
CA SER A 344 -1.52 5.11 -6.22
C SER A 344 -2.95 4.59 -6.09
N GLY A 345 -3.80 5.29 -5.34
CA GLY A 345 -5.22 4.94 -5.24
C GLY A 345 -5.93 5.10 -6.59
N ALA A 346 -5.72 6.22 -7.28
CA ALA A 346 -6.42 6.51 -8.52
C ALA A 346 -6.13 5.52 -9.66
N SER A 347 -4.93 4.94 -9.67
CA SER A 347 -4.43 4.18 -10.82
C SER A 347 -3.96 2.76 -10.52
N GLY A 348 -3.79 2.42 -9.24
CA GLY A 348 -3.10 1.22 -8.79
C GLY A 348 -1.61 1.20 -9.14
N ALA A 349 -1.03 2.32 -9.62
CA ALA A 349 0.38 2.38 -10.02
C ALA A 349 1.30 2.27 -8.80
N LEU A 350 2.38 1.51 -8.91
CA LEU A 350 3.40 1.36 -7.89
C LEU A 350 4.17 2.67 -7.76
N LEU A 351 4.10 3.28 -6.58
CA LEU A 351 4.74 4.54 -6.24
C LEU A 351 6.08 4.33 -5.53
N ARG A 352 6.13 3.38 -4.59
CA ARG A 352 7.33 3.09 -3.80
C ARG A 352 7.49 1.60 -3.54
N VAL A 353 8.76 1.19 -3.43
CA VAL A 353 9.17 -0.15 -2.98
C VAL A 353 10.23 0.02 -1.92
N PHE A 354 10.01 -0.61 -0.78
CA PHE A 354 10.91 -0.60 0.35
C PHE A 354 11.36 -2.01 0.61
N HIS A 355 12.67 -2.25 0.50
CA HIS A 355 13.25 -3.55 0.75
C HIS A 355 13.88 -3.57 2.14
N GLU A 356 13.76 -4.69 2.84
CA GLU A 356 14.55 -4.91 4.04
C GLU A 356 16.05 -4.95 3.64
N PRO A 357 16.92 -4.04 4.13
CA PRO A 357 18.23 -3.85 3.51
C PRO A 357 19.26 -4.96 3.78
N GLN A 358 18.94 -5.98 4.61
CA GLN A 358 20.00 -6.78 5.23
C GLN A 358 19.88 -8.31 5.13
N TYR A 359 18.69 -8.93 5.01
CA TYR A 359 18.62 -10.41 5.13
C TYR A 359 17.55 -11.09 4.25
N ALA A 360 17.83 -12.34 3.86
CA ALA A 360 17.00 -13.15 2.95
C ALA A 360 16.05 -14.12 3.67
N ALA A 361 15.62 -13.80 4.90
CA ALA A 361 14.76 -14.67 5.70
C ALA A 361 13.30 -14.16 5.65
N PRO A 362 12.32 -15.02 5.33
CA PRO A 362 10.98 -14.55 4.95
C PRO A 362 10.04 -14.34 6.15
N PHE A 363 9.56 -13.12 6.47
CA PHE A 363 8.40 -12.90 7.37
C PHE A 363 7.65 -11.56 7.14
N GLY A 364 6.30 -11.64 7.08
CA GLY A 364 5.37 -10.53 6.80
C GLY A 364 4.70 -9.86 8.00
N SER A 365 3.82 -8.89 7.68
CA SER A 365 3.31 -7.76 8.49
C SER A 365 4.37 -6.71 8.82
N ALA A 366 4.70 -5.91 7.82
CA ALA A 366 5.28 -4.60 8.05
C ALA A 366 4.13 -3.65 8.38
N GLY A 367 4.02 -3.26 9.66
CA GLY A 367 3.17 -2.13 10.01
C GLY A 367 3.60 -0.92 9.19
N LEU A 368 2.65 -0.29 8.50
CA LEU A 368 2.92 0.80 7.56
C LEU A 368 1.96 1.95 7.85
N CYS A 369 2.48 3.16 7.96
CA CYS A 369 1.68 4.37 8.00
C CYS A 369 2.46 5.54 7.37
N ALA A 370 1.76 6.63 7.10
CA ALA A 370 2.38 7.89 6.73
C ALA A 370 2.35 8.88 7.90
N VAL A 371 3.36 9.74 7.99
CA VAL A 371 3.40 10.90 8.87
C VAL A 371 3.49 12.18 8.04
N PRO A 372 3.09 13.35 8.57
CA PRO A 372 3.32 14.63 7.91
C PRO A 372 4.80 14.86 7.60
N ASP A 373 5.04 15.66 6.57
CA ASP A 373 6.35 16.14 6.10
C ASP A 373 7.27 16.61 7.25
N LEU A 374 8.27 15.78 7.56
CA LEU A 374 9.26 15.93 8.62
C LEU A 374 10.53 16.62 8.12
N ASP A 375 10.89 16.47 6.84
CA ASP A 375 12.10 17.07 6.28
C ASP A 375 11.88 18.39 5.52
N GLY A 376 10.61 18.78 5.34
CA GLY A 376 10.15 20.06 4.84
C GLY A 376 10.14 20.15 3.31
N ASP A 377 10.07 19.02 2.60
CA ASP A 377 10.12 18.97 1.14
C ASP A 377 8.72 19.04 0.45
N GLY A 378 7.66 19.01 1.25
CA GLY A 378 6.26 19.07 0.83
C GLY A 378 5.59 17.72 0.65
N VAL A 379 6.25 16.60 0.96
CA VAL A 379 5.67 15.25 0.88
C VAL A 379 5.72 14.52 2.22
N ARG A 380 4.71 13.66 2.42
CA ARG A 380 4.55 12.87 3.65
C ARG A 380 5.60 11.77 3.71
N GLU A 381 6.17 11.54 4.88
CA GLU A 381 7.07 10.41 5.10
C GLU A 381 6.34 9.13 5.44
N LEU A 382 7.06 8.03 5.24
CA LEU A 382 6.54 6.70 5.48
C LEU A 382 7.27 6.05 6.65
N VAL A 383 6.50 5.43 7.53
CA VAL A 383 6.99 4.71 8.69
C VAL A 383 6.71 3.24 8.52
N ILE A 384 7.76 2.43 8.58
CA ILE A 384 7.69 1.00 8.28
C ILE A 384 8.26 0.21 9.45
N GLY A 385 7.46 -0.73 9.94
CA GLY A 385 7.82 -1.74 10.91
C GLY A 385 8.38 -2.98 10.22
N TRP A 386 9.38 -3.59 10.86
CA TRP A 386 10.06 -4.79 10.40
C TRP A 386 10.14 -5.75 11.59
N MET A 387 9.18 -6.67 11.68
CA MET A 387 9.21 -7.72 12.71
C MET A 387 10.12 -8.89 12.28
N TRP A 388 10.95 -9.39 13.21
CA TRP A 388 11.78 -10.57 12.98
C TRP A 388 11.20 -11.77 13.75
N ALA A 389 10.96 -12.91 13.08
CA ALA A 389 10.43 -14.10 13.75
C ALA A 389 11.50 -14.96 14.46
N PRO A 390 11.21 -15.59 15.62
CA PRO A 390 12.15 -16.46 16.31
C PRO A 390 12.37 -17.76 15.54
N GLY A 391 13.63 -18.18 15.31
CA GLY A 391 13.91 -19.53 14.78
C GLY A 391 15.19 -19.72 13.96
N ASP A 392 15.94 -18.67 13.66
CA ASP A 392 17.26 -18.83 13.04
C ASP A 392 18.33 -19.11 14.11
N PRO A 393 19.02 -20.28 14.05
CA PRO A 393 20.05 -20.65 15.02
C PRO A 393 21.26 -19.68 15.07
N LEU A 394 21.38 -18.73 14.14
CA LEU A 394 22.38 -17.67 14.15
C LEU A 394 21.91 -16.33 14.76
N HIS A 395 20.60 -16.14 15.01
CA HIS A 395 20.04 -14.78 15.15
C HIS A 395 19.17 -14.52 16.40
N HIS A 396 19.46 -15.18 17.52
CA HIS A 396 18.90 -14.89 18.86
C HIS A 396 19.26 -13.48 19.43
N GLN A 397 19.66 -12.50 18.60
CA GLN A 397 20.20 -11.21 19.02
C GLN A 397 19.40 -9.98 18.54
N TYR A 398 18.38 -10.14 17.69
CA TYR A 398 17.75 -9.00 17.01
C TYR A 398 16.31 -8.74 17.46
N ASN A 399 16.03 -7.45 17.58
CA ASN A 399 14.86 -6.86 18.17
C ASN A 399 14.20 -6.08 17.02
N GLY A 400 12.93 -6.35 16.68
CA GLY A 400 12.26 -5.75 15.51
C GLY A 400 12.50 -4.23 15.38
N ARG A 401 12.33 -3.69 14.18
CA ARG A 401 12.76 -2.32 13.83
C ARG A 401 11.60 -1.50 13.32
N VAL A 402 11.58 -0.21 13.65
CA VAL A 402 10.68 0.77 12.99
C VAL A 402 11.54 1.88 12.40
N THR A 403 11.26 2.27 11.16
CA THR A 403 12.05 3.25 10.42
C THR A 403 11.16 4.29 9.78
N TRP A 404 11.51 5.55 9.98
CA TRP A 404 10.95 6.69 9.28
C TRP A 404 11.83 6.97 8.09
N TYR A 405 11.18 7.06 6.96
CA TYR A 405 11.84 7.30 5.71
C TYR A 405 11.33 8.59 5.11
N ALA A 406 12.24 9.55 4.94
CA ALA A 406 12.05 10.68 4.06
C ALA A 406 11.60 10.15 2.71
N ASP A 407 10.44 10.64 2.29
CA ASP A 407 9.95 10.44 0.95
C ASP A 407 10.16 11.73 0.19
N ASP A 408 11.03 11.69 -0.83
CA ASP A 408 11.24 12.85 -1.67
C ASP A 408 9.94 13.12 -2.45
N ALA A 409 9.60 14.40 -2.66
CA ALA A 409 8.46 14.81 -3.46
C ALA A 409 8.31 13.95 -4.72
N TYR A 410 7.12 13.39 -4.97
CA TYR A 410 6.84 12.60 -6.18
C TYR A 410 7.05 13.45 -7.43
N MET A 411 8.29 13.52 -7.85
CA MET A 411 8.71 14.01 -9.14
C MET A 411 8.77 12.76 -10.00
N PRO A 412 7.89 12.63 -11.03
CA PRO A 412 8.05 11.58 -12.02
C PRO A 412 9.52 11.56 -12.44
N ALA A 413 10.19 10.42 -12.32
CA ALA A 413 11.63 10.30 -12.55
C ALA A 413 12.03 10.58 -14.01
N GLY A 414 11.07 10.96 -14.86
CA GLY A 414 11.28 11.52 -16.17
C GLY A 414 10.05 12.23 -16.74
N THR A 415 10.27 12.92 -17.85
CA THR A 415 9.21 13.58 -18.63
C THR A 415 8.54 12.58 -19.56
N LEU A 416 7.20 12.53 -19.57
CA LEU A 416 6.45 11.70 -20.51
C LEU A 416 6.52 12.28 -21.93
N LEU A 417 6.74 11.42 -22.91
CA LEU A 417 6.90 11.74 -24.32
C LEU A 417 6.10 10.76 -25.18
N ALA A 418 5.92 11.08 -26.46
CA ALA A 418 5.25 10.26 -27.46
C ALA A 418 3.87 9.77 -27.01
N LEU A 419 3.11 10.69 -26.39
CA LEU A 419 1.77 10.48 -25.88
C LEU A 419 0.80 10.22 -27.04
N GLY A 420 -0.03 9.19 -26.89
CA GLY A 420 -1.06 8.82 -27.84
C GLY A 420 -2.45 9.38 -27.52
N ASP A 421 -2.54 10.24 -26.51
CA ASP A 421 -3.77 10.91 -26.05
C ASP A 421 -4.20 12.11 -26.92
N GLY A 422 -3.45 12.39 -27.99
CA GLY A 422 -3.68 13.51 -28.90
C GLY A 422 -2.79 14.74 -28.63
N SER A 423 -2.02 14.76 -27.53
CA SER A 423 -1.01 15.79 -27.27
C SER A 423 0.31 15.54 -28.03
N GLY A 424 0.59 14.29 -28.40
CA GLY A 424 1.73 13.90 -29.23
C GLY A 424 1.47 13.99 -30.74
N ALA A 425 2.30 13.31 -31.53
CA ALA A 425 2.03 13.15 -32.96
C ALA A 425 0.75 12.33 -33.18
N PRO A 426 0.00 12.52 -34.29
CA PRO A 426 -1.19 11.74 -34.55
C PRO A 426 -0.89 10.25 -34.58
N CYS A 427 -1.62 9.47 -33.79
CA CYS A 427 -1.46 8.04 -33.77
C CYS A 427 -1.80 7.41 -35.13
N PRO A 428 -1.13 6.30 -35.49
CA PRO A 428 -1.46 5.56 -36.70
C PRO A 428 -2.96 5.21 -36.78
N CYS A 429 -3.54 5.30 -37.98
CA CYS A 429 -4.95 4.95 -38.24
C CYS A 429 -5.99 5.81 -37.50
N GLY A 430 -5.58 6.92 -36.87
CA GLY A 430 -6.47 7.85 -36.20
C GLY A 430 -7.09 7.33 -34.91
N ASN A 431 -6.52 6.29 -34.29
CA ASN A 431 -6.90 5.92 -32.93
C ASN A 431 -6.35 6.94 -31.91
N VAL A 432 -6.84 6.90 -30.67
CA VAL A 432 -6.38 7.75 -29.57
C VAL A 432 -6.36 6.89 -28.31
N GLY A 433 -5.26 6.95 -27.54
CA GLY A 433 -5.16 6.29 -26.23
C GLY A 433 -5.71 7.16 -25.10
N GLN A 434 -5.72 6.63 -23.87
CA GLN A 434 -6.02 7.43 -22.68
C GLN A 434 -4.91 8.44 -22.39
N SER A 435 -5.24 9.48 -21.62
CA SER A 435 -4.30 10.50 -21.11
C SER A 435 -3.03 9.87 -20.53
N GLY A 436 -1.85 10.39 -20.91
CA GLY A 436 -0.55 9.91 -20.41
C GLY A 436 -0.04 8.60 -21.02
N GLY A 437 -0.88 7.85 -21.73
CA GLY A 437 -0.52 6.59 -22.38
C GLY A 437 -0.03 6.73 -23.82
N GLY A 438 0.41 5.62 -24.41
CA GLY A 438 0.70 5.51 -25.85
C GLY A 438 -0.58 5.47 -26.70
N CYS A 439 -0.46 5.10 -27.98
CA CYS A 439 -1.63 4.93 -28.85
C CYS A 439 -2.44 3.69 -28.46
N ALA A 440 -3.77 3.73 -28.62
CA ALA A 440 -4.66 2.63 -28.26
C ALA A 440 -4.24 1.27 -28.84
N ASN A 441 -4.25 0.25 -28.00
CA ASN A 441 -3.94 -1.13 -28.31
C ASN A 441 -5.23 -1.99 -28.40
N SER A 442 -5.12 -3.32 -28.51
CA SER A 442 -6.28 -4.20 -28.68
C SER A 442 -7.27 -4.19 -27.50
N THR A 443 -6.86 -3.72 -26.32
CA THR A 443 -7.74 -3.55 -25.16
C THR A 443 -8.48 -2.21 -25.15
N GLY A 444 -8.20 -1.32 -26.11
CA GLY A 444 -8.72 0.05 -26.15
C GLY A 444 -7.84 1.08 -25.42
N PHE A 445 -6.92 0.63 -24.55
CA PHE A 445 -5.97 1.51 -23.86
C PHE A 445 -4.65 1.67 -24.62
N GLY A 446 -3.99 2.81 -24.48
CA GLY A 446 -2.58 2.99 -24.80
C GLY A 446 -1.70 2.32 -23.75
N GLY A 447 -0.66 1.60 -24.18
CA GLY A 447 0.32 1.08 -23.23
C GLY A 447 0.99 2.24 -22.48
N GLU A 448 1.20 2.07 -21.18
CA GLU A 448 1.67 3.13 -20.29
C GLU A 448 3.03 2.76 -19.69
N LEU A 449 3.92 3.75 -19.65
CA LEU A 449 5.25 3.66 -19.05
C LEU A 449 5.42 4.87 -18.12
N ARG A 450 5.67 4.61 -16.85
CA ARG A 450 6.03 5.62 -15.84
C ARG A 450 7.40 5.31 -15.28
N ALA A 451 8.12 6.34 -14.82
CA ALA A 451 9.38 6.18 -14.11
C ALA A 451 9.24 6.71 -12.69
N PHE A 452 9.75 5.95 -11.72
CA PHE A 452 9.74 6.29 -10.30
C PHE A 452 11.03 5.82 -9.63
N GLY A 453 11.27 6.23 -8.38
CA GLY A 453 12.54 6.00 -7.69
C GLY A 453 13.63 7.01 -8.08
N SER A 454 14.88 6.73 -7.73
CA SER A 454 15.99 7.69 -7.91
C SER A 454 16.67 7.56 -9.27
N THR A 455 16.91 8.70 -9.93
CA THR A 455 17.77 8.78 -11.11
C THR A 455 19.26 8.89 -10.79
N SER A 456 19.66 8.80 -9.51
CA SER A 456 21.07 8.83 -9.12
C SER A 456 21.82 7.60 -9.64
N VAL A 457 22.97 7.83 -10.25
CA VAL A 457 23.84 6.75 -10.72
C VAL A 457 24.47 5.95 -9.57
N ALA A 458 24.63 6.57 -8.40
CA ALA A 458 25.19 5.89 -7.24
C ALA A 458 24.18 4.95 -6.58
N GLN A 459 22.90 5.31 -6.61
CA GLN A 459 21.82 4.53 -6.00
C GLN A 459 21.32 3.43 -6.93
N ASP A 460 21.18 3.73 -8.22
CA ASP A 460 20.68 2.80 -9.24
C ASP A 460 19.31 2.18 -8.89
N THR A 461 18.44 2.96 -8.26
CA THR A 461 17.08 2.56 -7.85
C THR A 461 16.00 3.20 -8.73
N LEU A 462 16.30 3.43 -10.02
CA LEU A 462 15.31 3.83 -11.00
C LEU A 462 14.45 2.63 -11.37
N TYR A 463 13.14 2.79 -11.25
CA TYR A 463 12.15 1.82 -11.69
C TYR A 463 11.32 2.37 -12.86
N LEU A 464 10.87 1.47 -13.72
CA LEU A 464 9.97 1.73 -14.84
C LEU A 464 8.74 0.85 -14.68
N ASP A 465 7.62 1.46 -14.31
CA ASP A 465 6.33 0.78 -14.26
C ASP A 465 5.71 0.76 -15.66
N VAL A 466 5.32 -0.43 -16.12
CA VAL A 466 4.71 -0.63 -17.42
C VAL A 466 3.33 -1.23 -17.22
N ALA A 467 2.29 -0.56 -17.70
CA ALA A 467 0.91 -0.95 -17.48
C ALA A 467 0.05 -0.87 -18.75
N LYS A 468 -1.17 -1.41 -18.68
CA LYS A 468 -2.20 -1.33 -19.74
C LYS A 468 -1.77 -1.96 -21.08
N LEU A 469 -0.85 -2.93 -21.04
CA LEU A 469 -0.58 -3.79 -22.18
C LEU A 469 -1.70 -4.84 -22.32
N PRO A 470 -1.82 -5.51 -23.47
CA PRO A 470 -2.61 -6.74 -23.53
C PRO A 470 -2.07 -7.77 -22.52
N ALA A 471 -2.99 -8.50 -21.88
CA ALA A 471 -2.65 -9.57 -20.94
C ALA A 471 -1.60 -10.53 -21.53
N ASN A 472 -0.59 -10.90 -20.74
CA ASN A 472 0.47 -11.83 -21.15
C ASN A 472 1.31 -11.39 -22.36
N ALA A 473 1.26 -10.10 -22.75
CA ALA A 473 1.99 -9.61 -23.91
C ALA A 473 3.51 -9.74 -23.73
N ASN A 474 4.18 -10.26 -24.76
CA ASN A 474 5.64 -10.17 -24.84
C ASN A 474 6.03 -8.73 -25.14
N ALA A 475 6.93 -8.19 -24.33
CA ALA A 475 7.39 -6.82 -24.36
C ALA A 475 8.93 -6.74 -24.44
N LEU A 476 9.44 -5.63 -24.92
CA LEU A 476 10.86 -5.33 -25.01
C LEU A 476 11.07 -3.90 -24.53
N LEU A 477 11.68 -3.77 -23.35
CA LEU A 477 12.21 -2.51 -22.89
C LEU A 477 13.45 -2.15 -23.71
N TYR A 478 13.49 -0.92 -24.20
CA TYR A 478 14.68 -0.35 -24.80
C TYR A 478 14.79 1.13 -24.43
N CYS A 479 15.99 1.67 -24.57
CA CYS A 479 16.20 3.10 -24.44
C CYS A 479 16.91 3.67 -25.67
N GLY A 480 16.71 4.96 -25.89
CA GLY A 480 17.40 5.79 -26.85
C GLY A 480 18.19 6.90 -26.18
N THR A 481 19.07 7.53 -26.94
CA THR A 481 19.83 8.73 -26.53
C THR A 481 19.12 10.02 -26.88
N LEU A 482 18.05 9.96 -27.69
CA LEU A 482 17.31 11.13 -28.15
C LEU A 482 15.80 10.88 -28.12
N ALA A 483 15.06 11.93 -27.78
CA ALA A 483 13.62 12.02 -27.99
C ALA A 483 13.34 12.21 -29.49
N VAL A 484 12.50 11.35 -30.06
CA VAL A 484 12.11 11.42 -31.47
C VAL A 484 11.12 12.57 -31.67
N ASN A 485 11.33 13.35 -32.73
CA ASN A 485 10.44 14.45 -33.13
C ASN A 485 10.17 15.45 -31.99
N GLY A 486 11.22 15.86 -31.28
CA GLY A 486 11.11 16.79 -30.16
C GLY A 486 10.27 16.28 -28.99
N GLY A 487 10.10 14.97 -28.86
CA GLY A 487 9.28 14.36 -27.81
C GLY A 487 7.86 14.02 -28.23
N LEU A 488 7.38 14.47 -29.40
CA LEU A 488 6.04 14.11 -29.88
C LEU A 488 5.95 12.68 -30.43
N GLY A 489 7.10 12.05 -30.71
CA GLY A 489 7.17 10.75 -31.34
C GLY A 489 6.86 10.77 -32.85
N THR A 490 7.01 9.61 -33.50
CA THR A 490 6.70 9.43 -34.92
C THR A 490 5.94 8.11 -35.12
N PRO A 491 4.89 8.08 -35.95
CA PRO A 491 4.16 6.86 -36.30
C PRO A 491 5.08 5.70 -36.67
N PHE A 492 4.97 4.58 -35.96
CA PHE A 492 5.68 3.35 -36.25
C PHE A 492 4.92 2.13 -35.71
N GLY A 493 4.45 1.26 -36.61
CA GLY A 493 3.53 0.18 -36.25
C GLY A 493 2.14 0.74 -35.89
N ALA A 494 1.56 0.28 -34.78
CA ALA A 494 0.29 0.80 -34.26
C ALA A 494 0.46 1.99 -33.28
N GLY A 495 1.70 2.42 -33.02
CA GLY A 495 2.00 3.44 -32.01
C GLY A 495 2.95 4.54 -32.48
N LEU A 496 3.41 5.33 -31.51
CA LEU A 496 4.43 6.37 -31.72
C LEU A 496 5.76 5.88 -31.16
N ARG A 497 6.81 5.90 -31.99
CA ARG A 497 8.17 5.71 -31.50
C ARG A 497 8.68 7.03 -30.94
N GLY A 498 8.90 7.07 -29.62
CA GLY A 498 9.43 8.22 -28.87
C GLY A 498 10.93 8.13 -28.57
N ALA A 499 11.48 6.93 -28.41
CA ALA A 499 12.91 6.73 -28.16
C ALA A 499 13.71 6.51 -29.47
N GLY A 500 14.81 7.25 -29.65
CA GLY A 500 15.65 7.21 -30.85
C GLY A 500 17.12 7.50 -30.60
N GLY A 501 17.88 7.75 -31.67
CA GLY A 501 19.34 7.89 -31.62
C GLY A 501 20.04 6.52 -31.52
N ALA A 502 21.17 6.47 -30.81
CA ALA A 502 21.77 5.19 -30.42
C ALA A 502 20.87 4.49 -29.41
N THR A 503 20.41 3.28 -29.74
CA THR A 503 19.48 2.51 -28.91
C THR A 503 20.15 1.34 -28.20
N LYS A 504 19.79 1.10 -26.95
CA LYS A 504 20.16 -0.10 -26.18
C LYS A 504 18.90 -0.87 -25.81
N ARG A 505 18.92 -2.18 -25.99
CA ARG A 505 17.81 -3.09 -25.66
C ARG A 505 18.12 -3.80 -24.36
N PHE A 506 17.11 -3.97 -23.52
CA PHE A 506 17.19 -4.73 -22.27
C PHE A 506 16.64 -6.14 -22.48
N HIS A 507 16.42 -6.85 -21.37
CA HIS A 507 15.78 -8.16 -21.38
C HIS A 507 14.39 -8.09 -22.05
N ALA A 508 13.93 -9.23 -22.57
CA ALA A 508 12.56 -9.36 -23.06
C ALA A 508 11.64 -9.66 -21.87
N TRP A 509 10.53 -8.97 -21.80
CA TRP A 509 9.59 -9.05 -20.69
C TRP A 509 8.32 -9.75 -21.14
N LYS A 510 7.58 -10.29 -20.18
CA LYS A 510 6.22 -10.75 -20.41
C LYS A 510 5.35 -10.06 -19.39
N ALA A 511 4.37 -9.30 -19.88
CA ALA A 511 3.38 -8.67 -19.01
C ALA A 511 2.60 -9.75 -18.26
N CYS A 512 2.17 -9.47 -17.03
CA CYS A 512 1.36 -10.38 -16.24
C CYS A 512 -0.09 -10.43 -16.82
N GLY A 513 -0.99 -11.17 -16.17
CA GLY A 513 -2.37 -11.39 -16.67
C GLY A 513 -3.22 -10.11 -16.78
N ASP A 514 -2.85 -9.08 -16.05
CA ASP A 514 -3.40 -7.72 -16.05
C ASP A 514 -2.73 -6.77 -17.06
N GLY A 515 -1.70 -7.23 -17.77
CA GLY A 515 -0.97 -6.41 -18.73
C GLY A 515 0.09 -5.50 -18.10
N ARG A 516 0.62 -5.84 -16.92
CA ARG A 516 1.63 -5.04 -16.22
C ARG A 516 2.99 -5.74 -16.08
N PHE A 517 4.08 -4.98 -15.94
CA PHE A 517 5.36 -5.43 -15.38
C PHE A 517 6.19 -4.23 -14.91
N VAL A 518 7.21 -4.44 -14.08
CA VAL A 518 8.10 -3.38 -13.58
C VAL A 518 9.54 -3.71 -13.92
N CYS A 519 10.31 -2.76 -14.44
CA CYS A 519 11.76 -2.89 -14.64
C CYS A 519 12.52 -2.06 -13.62
N GLY A 520 13.70 -2.51 -13.22
CA GLY A 520 14.47 -1.90 -12.14
C GLY A 520 14.44 -2.77 -10.87
N PRO A 521 15.29 -2.48 -9.87
CA PRO A 521 16.36 -1.48 -9.91
C PRO A 521 17.51 -1.94 -10.84
N GLY A 522 18.61 -1.21 -10.91
CA GLY A 522 19.79 -1.63 -11.68
C GLY A 522 19.83 -1.13 -13.12
N LEU A 523 18.91 -0.24 -13.53
CA LEU A 523 18.83 0.25 -14.92
C LEU A 523 20.09 1.03 -15.32
N GLN A 524 20.68 1.80 -14.42
CA GLN A 524 21.94 2.49 -14.67
C GLN A 524 23.08 1.50 -14.87
N THR A 525 23.23 0.49 -14.01
CA THR A 525 24.28 -0.52 -14.14
C THR A 525 24.11 -1.33 -15.42
N MET A 526 22.89 -1.77 -15.73
CA MET A 526 22.56 -2.44 -16.98
C MET A 526 22.85 -1.54 -18.19
N GLY A 527 22.56 -0.25 -18.07
CA GLY A 527 22.72 0.78 -19.07
C GLY A 527 24.18 1.18 -19.31
N GLY A 528 25.00 1.20 -18.28
CA GLY A 528 26.37 1.71 -18.26
C GLY A 528 26.43 3.22 -18.46
N TRP A 529 25.49 3.97 -17.89
CA TRP A 529 25.36 5.42 -18.12
C TRP A 529 25.99 6.26 -17.02
N LEU A 530 26.47 7.44 -17.36
CA LEU A 530 27.12 8.35 -16.44
C LEU A 530 26.18 9.44 -15.95
N ALA A 531 26.50 10.04 -14.80
CA ALA A 531 25.80 11.22 -14.33
C ALA A 531 25.88 12.35 -15.38
N GLY A 532 24.77 13.06 -15.57
CA GLY A 532 24.56 14.06 -16.61
C GLY A 532 24.04 13.51 -17.94
N GLU A 533 23.98 12.20 -18.12
CA GLU A 533 23.41 11.61 -19.34
C GLU A 533 21.88 11.54 -19.29
N SER A 534 21.24 11.86 -20.41
CA SER A 534 19.79 11.69 -20.60
C SER A 534 19.48 10.42 -21.37
N ARG A 535 18.43 9.69 -20.98
CA ARG A 535 17.96 8.48 -21.66
C ARG A 535 16.45 8.52 -21.85
N VAL A 536 16.00 8.07 -23.02
CA VAL A 536 14.58 7.97 -23.35
C VAL A 536 14.20 6.50 -23.37
N PHE A 537 13.48 6.05 -22.35
CA PHE A 537 12.96 4.69 -22.23
C PHE A 537 11.64 4.56 -22.97
N GLN A 538 11.42 3.40 -23.58
CA GLN A 538 10.15 3.06 -24.20
C GLN A 538 10.01 1.54 -24.27
N VAL A 539 8.77 1.05 -24.22
CA VAL A 539 8.48 -0.37 -24.37
C VAL A 539 7.81 -0.61 -25.71
N TRP A 540 8.41 -1.52 -26.47
CA TRP A 540 7.74 -2.18 -27.58
C TRP A 540 6.99 -3.39 -27.06
N TYR A 541 5.78 -3.67 -27.52
CA TYR A 541 5.06 -4.88 -27.10
C TYR A 541 4.21 -5.49 -28.22
N ARG A 542 4.01 -6.80 -28.11
CA ARG A 542 3.10 -7.56 -28.99
C ARG A 542 1.67 -7.12 -28.75
N ASN A 543 0.99 -6.80 -29.85
CA ASN A 543 -0.40 -6.36 -29.84
C ASN A 543 -1.14 -7.01 -31.01
N LEU A 544 -1.67 -8.21 -30.79
CA LEU A 544 -2.42 -8.94 -31.82
C LEU A 544 -3.86 -8.39 -31.90
N GLY A 545 -4.33 -8.09 -33.11
CA GLY A 545 -5.69 -7.58 -33.33
C GLY A 545 -5.87 -6.10 -32.97
N GLY A 546 -4.80 -5.33 -32.82
CA GLY A 546 -4.89 -3.89 -32.52
C GLY A 546 -5.43 -3.03 -33.68
N PRO A 547 -5.75 -1.74 -33.42
CA PRO A 547 -6.51 -0.86 -34.33
C PRO A 547 -5.93 -0.62 -35.74
N CYS A 548 -4.66 -0.98 -35.94
CA CYS A 548 -3.92 -0.73 -37.19
C CYS A 548 -3.50 -2.00 -37.94
N GLY A 549 -3.92 -3.19 -37.51
CA GLY A 549 -3.48 -4.47 -38.11
C GLY A 549 -1.98 -4.78 -37.95
N SER A 550 -1.18 -3.86 -37.39
CA SER A 550 0.19 -4.13 -36.93
C SER A 550 0.17 -5.12 -35.77
N SER A 551 1.13 -6.04 -35.74
CA SER A 551 1.25 -7.05 -34.67
C SER A 551 1.94 -6.54 -33.39
N PHE A 552 2.21 -5.24 -33.33
CA PHE A 552 2.88 -4.57 -32.21
C PHE A 552 2.48 -3.12 -32.07
N ASN A 553 2.69 -2.61 -30.85
CA ASN A 553 2.48 -1.22 -30.46
C ASN A 553 3.63 -0.75 -29.54
N PHE A 554 3.61 0.53 -29.16
CA PHE A 554 4.52 1.12 -28.21
C PHE A 554 3.76 1.79 -27.07
N THR A 555 4.36 1.79 -25.89
CA THR A 555 3.94 2.67 -24.80
C THR A 555 4.23 4.12 -25.14
N ASN A 556 3.79 5.07 -24.32
CA ASN A 556 4.48 6.36 -24.24
C ASN A 556 5.98 6.14 -23.90
N ALA A 557 6.79 7.16 -24.11
CA ALA A 557 8.19 7.16 -23.73
C ALA A 557 8.41 7.99 -22.46
N VAL A 558 9.49 7.72 -21.74
CA VAL A 558 9.91 8.49 -20.57
C VAL A 558 11.35 8.93 -20.73
N GLN A 559 11.61 10.23 -20.66
CA GLN A 559 12.96 10.78 -20.67
C GLN A 559 13.44 11.08 -19.27
N THR A 560 14.51 10.42 -18.83
CA THR A 560 15.14 10.62 -17.52
C THR A 560 16.53 11.23 -17.69
N ASN A 561 16.99 11.98 -16.68
CA ASN A 561 18.36 12.47 -16.58
C ASN A 561 19.04 11.76 -15.41
N PHE A 562 20.14 11.06 -15.66
CA PHE A 562 20.89 10.41 -14.60
C PHE A 562 21.69 11.45 -13.81
N LEU A 563 21.48 11.47 -12.50
CA LEU A 563 22.10 12.44 -11.59
C LEU A 563 23.28 11.79 -10.84
N PRO A 564 24.19 12.59 -10.26
CA PRO A 564 25.30 12.08 -9.45
C PRO A 564 24.88 11.13 -8.32
#